data_AF-A0A953D9X2-F1
#
_entry.id   AF-A0A953D9X2-F1
#
_cell.length_a   1.000
_cell.length_b   1.000
_cell.length_c   1.000
_cell.angle_alpha   90.00
_cell.angle_beta   90.00
_cell.angle_gamma   90.00
#
_symmetry.space_group_name_H-M   'P 1'
#
loop_
_entity.id
_entity.type
_entity.pdbx_description
1 polymer ?
#
loop_
_entity_poly.entity_id
_entity_poly.type
_entity_poly.pdbx_seq_one_letter_code
_entity_poly.pdbx_strand_id
1 'polypeptide(L)'
;MAPLLGLLTIGQSPRPDGLAADIETALAGRMCVVERGALDGLSKDEIDQMRPRPGDYHLVTVLRDGTPVQLAKAAILSRLQEQITELEQREGVAATLLLCTGAFPSFTHQKPLLQPQAALYGAVIGMAGTGTIGALTPLPEQIEQARAKWRAMGVADVRLAAADPYGADPLRSVRAAAAEVRAAGATILFLDCFGYDLTMRAVAREEFRGPVILARTLAAHLAAEMVA
;
A
#
# COMPACT_ATOMS: atom_id res chain seq x y z
N MET A 1 21.70 17.35 8.02
CA MET A 1 21.38 16.40 6.92
C MET A 1 19.92 16.04 7.06
N ALA A 2 19.19 15.90 5.97
CA ALA A 2 17.79 15.44 6.04
C ALA A 2 17.76 14.02 6.64
N PRO A 3 16.80 13.70 7.52
CA PRO A 3 16.66 12.36 8.08
C PRO A 3 16.42 11.33 6.96
N LEU A 4 16.95 10.11 7.13
CA LEU A 4 16.80 9.02 6.19
C LEU A 4 15.54 8.20 6.51
N LEU A 5 14.65 8.04 5.55
CA LEU A 5 13.45 7.21 5.63
C LEU A 5 13.69 5.87 4.92
N GLY A 6 13.52 4.77 5.65
CA GLY A 6 13.50 3.43 5.05
C GLY A 6 12.16 3.13 4.39
N LEU A 7 12.14 2.86 3.10
CA LEU A 7 10.97 2.39 2.36
C LEU A 7 11.01 0.86 2.29
N LEU A 8 10.11 0.19 3.01
CA LEU A 8 10.05 -1.27 3.05
C LEU A 8 8.90 -1.78 2.17
N THR A 9 9.22 -2.36 1.02
CA THR A 9 8.23 -3.00 0.12
C THR A 9 8.04 -4.48 0.42
N ILE A 10 6.82 -4.99 0.17
CA ILE A 10 6.52 -6.43 0.26
C ILE A 10 7.28 -7.23 -0.80
N GLY A 11 7.49 -6.64 -1.98
CA GLY A 11 8.18 -7.28 -3.11
C GLY A 11 9.69 -7.13 -3.04
N GLN A 12 10.30 -6.96 -4.20
CA GLN A 12 11.72 -6.60 -4.32
C GLN A 12 11.88 -5.09 -4.47
N SER A 13 13.03 -4.59 -4.04
CA SER A 13 13.48 -3.21 -4.24
C SER A 13 14.62 -3.16 -5.28
N PRO A 14 14.86 -2.04 -5.98
CA PRO A 14 13.88 -0.97 -6.18
C PRO A 14 12.67 -1.52 -6.96
N ARG A 15 11.49 -0.92 -6.74
CA ARG A 15 10.31 -1.29 -7.53
C ARG A 15 10.33 -0.58 -8.89
N PRO A 16 9.83 -1.21 -9.96
CA PRO A 16 9.82 -0.61 -11.30
C PRO A 16 8.63 0.35 -11.55
N ASP A 17 7.71 0.50 -10.60
CA ASP A 17 6.43 1.20 -10.75
C ASP A 17 6.42 2.65 -10.22
N GLY A 18 7.61 3.25 -10.11
CA GLY A 18 7.77 4.66 -9.71
C GLY A 18 7.38 4.96 -8.25
N LEU A 19 7.08 3.95 -7.43
CA LEU A 19 6.60 4.14 -6.07
C LEU A 19 7.54 5.00 -5.21
N ALA A 20 8.84 4.75 -5.27
CA ALA A 20 9.83 5.52 -4.51
C ALA A 20 9.85 7.00 -4.96
N ALA A 21 9.82 7.25 -6.27
CA ALA A 21 9.80 8.61 -6.83
C ALA A 21 8.53 9.40 -6.43
N ASP A 22 7.37 8.73 -6.41
CA ASP A 22 6.12 9.34 -5.93
C ASP A 22 6.23 9.76 -4.45
N ILE A 23 6.86 8.91 -3.63
CA ILE A 23 7.08 9.17 -2.21
C ILE A 23 8.08 10.32 -2.03
N GLU A 24 9.24 10.28 -2.69
CA GLU A 24 10.24 11.36 -2.64
C GLU A 24 9.64 12.71 -3.02
N THR A 25 8.81 12.74 -4.06
CA THR A 25 8.09 13.94 -4.49
C THR A 25 7.17 14.46 -3.38
N ALA A 26 6.41 13.58 -2.71
CA ALA A 26 5.51 13.94 -1.61
C ALA A 26 6.25 14.37 -0.32
N LEU A 27 7.49 13.90 -0.12
CA LEU A 27 8.35 14.31 0.98
C LEU A 27 8.90 15.72 0.77
N ALA A 28 9.00 16.19 -0.48
CA ALA A 28 9.42 17.55 -0.84
C ALA A 28 10.77 17.95 -0.23
N GLY A 29 11.74 17.03 -0.24
CA GLY A 29 13.10 17.26 0.29
C GLY A 29 13.22 17.27 1.82
N ARG A 30 12.13 17.04 2.56
CA ARG A 30 12.16 16.94 4.04
C ARG A 30 12.95 15.74 4.54
N MET A 31 13.04 14.68 3.74
CA MET A 31 13.74 13.43 4.06
C MET A 31 14.44 12.88 2.81
N CYS A 32 15.52 12.14 3.02
CA CYS A 32 16.10 11.25 2.00
C CYS A 32 15.47 9.86 2.15
N VAL A 33 15.51 9.01 1.11
CA VAL A 33 14.97 7.65 1.18
C VAL A 33 16.03 6.59 0.89
N VAL A 34 15.85 5.41 1.46
CA VAL A 34 16.55 4.18 1.10
C VAL A 34 15.52 3.05 0.98
N GLU A 35 15.64 2.21 -0.03
CA GLU A 35 14.67 1.15 -0.29
C GLU A 35 15.20 -0.22 0.16
N ARG A 36 14.30 -1.05 0.73
CA ARG A 36 14.51 -2.48 0.92
C ARG A 36 13.22 -3.25 0.62
N GLY A 37 13.37 -4.44 0.07
CA GLY A 37 12.29 -5.35 -0.25
C GLY A 37 12.31 -6.60 0.61
N ALA A 38 11.15 -7.05 1.06
CA ALA A 38 11.04 -8.29 1.81
C ALA A 38 11.40 -9.54 0.99
N LEU A 39 11.43 -9.44 -0.35
CA LEU A 39 11.88 -10.51 -1.25
C LEU A 39 13.29 -10.28 -1.82
N ASP A 40 14.03 -9.29 -1.33
CA ASP A 40 15.39 -9.04 -1.81
C ASP A 40 16.30 -10.23 -1.51
N GLY A 41 17.13 -10.58 -2.50
CA GLY A 41 18.07 -11.71 -2.41
C GLY A 41 17.44 -13.10 -2.63
N LEU A 42 16.12 -13.20 -2.82
CA LEU A 42 15.47 -14.48 -3.06
C LEU A 42 15.43 -14.88 -4.52
N SER A 43 15.55 -16.17 -4.76
CA SER A 43 15.27 -16.80 -6.05
C SER A 43 13.77 -16.91 -6.33
N LYS A 44 13.42 -17.14 -7.60
CA LYS A 44 12.04 -17.36 -8.02
C LYS A 44 11.40 -18.57 -7.31
N ASP A 45 12.14 -19.67 -7.17
CA ASP A 45 11.63 -20.89 -6.54
C ASP A 45 11.31 -20.67 -5.05
N GLU A 46 12.13 -19.90 -4.34
CA GLU A 46 11.87 -19.52 -2.95
C GLU A 46 10.63 -18.62 -2.82
N ILE A 47 10.43 -17.69 -3.77
CA ILE A 47 9.26 -16.82 -3.81
C ILE A 47 7.99 -17.64 -4.12
N ASP A 48 8.07 -18.59 -5.05
CA ASP A 48 6.95 -19.45 -5.43
C ASP A 48 6.47 -20.33 -4.26
N GLN A 49 7.35 -20.71 -3.32
CA GLN A 49 6.98 -21.42 -2.09
C GLN A 49 6.16 -20.57 -1.10
N MET A 50 6.14 -19.25 -1.26
CA MET A 50 5.39 -18.32 -0.41
C MET A 50 3.99 -18.00 -0.92
N ARG A 51 3.57 -18.62 -2.02
CA ARG A 51 2.24 -18.39 -2.61
C ARG A 51 1.13 -18.67 -1.59
N PRO A 52 0.05 -17.85 -1.61
CA PRO A 52 -1.07 -18.03 -0.71
C PRO A 52 -1.83 -19.33 -1.01
N ARG A 53 -2.31 -19.97 0.05
CA ARG A 53 -3.24 -21.10 0.03
C ARG A 53 -4.66 -20.61 0.32
N PRO A 54 -5.70 -21.40 0.00
CA PRO A 54 -7.07 -21.06 0.36
C PRO A 54 -7.20 -20.74 1.85
N GLY A 55 -7.73 -19.56 2.18
CA GLY A 55 -7.92 -19.07 3.55
C GLY A 55 -6.74 -18.25 4.11
N ASP A 56 -5.60 -18.19 3.42
CA ASP A 56 -4.51 -17.31 3.81
C ASP A 56 -4.89 -15.83 3.63
N TYR A 57 -4.12 -14.95 4.27
CA TYR A 57 -4.19 -13.53 3.97
C TYR A 57 -3.33 -13.22 2.72
N HIS A 58 -3.96 -12.83 1.63
CA HIS A 58 -3.32 -12.55 0.33
C HIS A 58 -2.71 -11.15 0.28
N LEU A 59 -1.42 -11.10 -0.06
CA LEU A 59 -0.70 -9.91 -0.47
C LEU A 59 -0.39 -9.99 -1.97
N VAL A 60 -0.38 -8.84 -2.65
CA VAL A 60 0.06 -8.72 -4.03
C VAL A 60 1.10 -7.62 -4.15
N THR A 61 2.14 -7.88 -4.94
CA THR A 61 3.27 -6.97 -5.15
C THR A 61 3.94 -7.29 -6.48
N VAL A 62 4.99 -6.55 -6.84
CA VAL A 62 5.85 -6.83 -7.99
C VAL A 62 7.29 -7.16 -7.56
N LEU A 63 7.97 -7.92 -8.40
CA LEU A 63 9.41 -8.13 -8.36
C LEU A 63 10.15 -6.99 -9.05
N ARG A 64 11.48 -7.01 -8.99
CA ARG A 64 12.33 -5.96 -9.59
C ARG A 64 12.17 -5.90 -11.11
N ASP A 65 11.88 -7.03 -11.76
CA ASP A 65 11.62 -7.13 -13.20
C ASP A 65 10.17 -6.74 -13.59
N GLY A 66 9.33 -6.36 -12.62
CA GLY A 66 7.94 -6.00 -12.83
C GLY A 66 6.97 -7.17 -12.78
N THR A 67 7.45 -8.40 -12.60
CA THR A 67 6.58 -9.58 -12.49
C THR A 67 5.67 -9.45 -11.27
N PRO A 68 4.33 -9.48 -11.42
CA PRO A 68 3.42 -9.51 -10.29
C PRO A 68 3.48 -10.87 -9.60
N VAL A 69 3.51 -10.84 -8.27
CA VAL A 69 3.49 -12.04 -7.42
C VAL A 69 2.47 -11.88 -6.30
N GLN A 70 1.90 -13.02 -5.90
CA GLN A 70 1.02 -13.10 -4.74
C GLN A 70 1.69 -13.91 -3.64
N LEU A 71 1.55 -13.45 -2.40
CA LEU A 71 2.21 -14.04 -1.23
C LEU A 71 1.21 -14.23 -0.09
N ALA A 72 1.39 -15.30 0.67
CA ALA A 72 0.78 -15.42 1.99
C ALA A 72 1.44 -14.44 2.95
N LYS A 73 0.64 -13.64 3.68
CA LYS A 73 1.18 -12.72 4.70
C LYS A 73 2.09 -13.43 5.71
N ALA A 74 1.70 -14.62 6.16
CA ALA A 74 2.47 -15.38 7.14
C ALA A 74 3.88 -15.75 6.65
N ALA A 75 4.04 -16.00 5.35
CA ALA A 75 5.31 -16.39 4.75
C ALA A 75 6.33 -15.24 4.69
N ILE A 76 5.90 -13.98 4.82
CA ILE A 76 6.76 -12.80 4.69
C ILE A 76 7.09 -12.11 6.02
N LEU A 77 6.44 -12.49 7.14
CA LEU A 77 6.59 -11.77 8.41
C LEU A 77 8.03 -11.74 8.95
N SER A 78 8.72 -12.88 8.90
CA SER A 78 10.12 -12.96 9.37
C SER A 78 11.04 -12.09 8.51
N ARG A 79 10.81 -12.05 7.19
CA ARG A 79 11.60 -11.24 6.26
C ARG A 79 11.36 -9.75 6.47
N LEU A 80 10.11 -9.35 6.71
CA LEU A 80 9.80 -7.96 7.06
C LEU A 80 10.53 -7.54 8.34
N GLN A 81 10.53 -8.38 9.37
CA GLN A 81 11.25 -8.12 10.61
C GLN A 81 12.77 -8.00 10.39
N GLU A 82 13.34 -8.86 9.55
CA GLU A 82 14.76 -8.80 9.17
C GLU A 82 15.09 -7.48 8.46
N GLN A 83 14.29 -7.07 7.46
CA GLN A 83 14.53 -5.83 6.74
C GLN A 83 14.34 -4.58 7.61
N ILE A 84 13.39 -4.58 8.56
CA ILE A 84 13.27 -3.50 9.56
C ILE A 84 14.56 -3.38 10.38
N THR A 85 15.09 -4.51 10.85
CA THR A 85 16.33 -4.55 11.64
C THR A 85 17.52 -4.04 10.84
N GLU A 86 17.61 -4.44 9.57
CA GLU A 86 18.67 -4.01 8.66
C GLU A 86 18.61 -2.52 8.33
N LEU A 87 17.41 -1.95 8.10
CA LEU A 87 17.22 -0.51 7.93
C LEU A 87 17.71 0.26 9.16
N GLU A 88 17.40 -0.21 10.36
CA GLU A 88 17.82 0.45 11.59
C GLU A 88 19.33 0.34 11.86
N GLN A 89 19.90 -0.87 11.70
CA GLN A 89 21.27 -1.15 12.13
C GLN A 89 22.33 -0.81 11.08
N ARG A 90 22.03 -1.01 9.79
CA ARG A 90 23.01 -0.80 8.71
C ARG A 90 22.86 0.55 8.03
N GLU A 91 21.63 0.93 7.70
CA GLU A 91 21.37 2.19 7.00
C GLU A 91 21.23 3.37 7.99
N GLY A 92 20.94 3.09 9.26
CA GLY A 92 20.78 4.13 10.28
C GLY A 92 19.56 5.01 10.03
N VAL A 93 18.46 4.45 9.53
CA VAL A 93 17.23 5.21 9.22
C VAL A 93 16.69 5.91 10.46
N ALA A 94 16.11 7.09 10.24
CA ALA A 94 15.39 7.83 11.27
C ALA A 94 13.99 7.25 11.51
N ALA A 95 13.38 6.65 10.47
CA ALA A 95 12.10 5.94 10.53
C ALA A 95 11.98 4.94 9.38
N THR A 96 11.00 4.04 9.46
CA THR A 96 10.63 3.10 8.39
C THR A 96 9.17 3.25 8.02
N LEU A 97 8.87 3.30 6.72
CA LEU A 97 7.51 3.22 6.16
C LEU A 97 7.31 1.86 5.49
N LEU A 98 6.39 1.06 6.00
CA LEU A 98 5.95 -0.17 5.35
C LEU A 98 4.99 0.16 4.19
N LEU A 99 5.39 -0.17 2.97
CA LEU A 99 4.69 0.18 1.73
C LEU A 99 3.53 -0.79 1.43
N CYS A 100 2.59 -0.91 2.36
CA CYS A 100 1.44 -1.80 2.21
C CYS A 100 0.23 -1.30 3.02
N THR A 101 -0.97 -1.49 2.48
CA THR A 101 -2.24 -1.28 3.22
C THR A 101 -2.76 -2.57 3.87
N GLY A 102 -1.94 -3.61 3.95
CA GLY A 102 -2.25 -4.85 4.64
C GLY A 102 -2.28 -4.68 6.17
N ALA A 103 -3.07 -5.51 6.85
CA ALA A 103 -3.06 -5.58 8.32
C ALA A 103 -1.95 -6.54 8.78
N PHE A 104 -0.90 -5.99 9.36
CA PHE A 104 0.26 -6.73 9.87
C PHE A 104 0.25 -6.76 11.41
N PRO A 105 0.84 -7.79 12.04
CA PRO A 105 1.13 -7.75 13.47
C PRO A 105 2.16 -6.66 13.79
N SER A 106 2.35 -6.38 15.06
CA SER A 106 3.46 -5.55 15.52
C SER A 106 4.80 -6.22 15.20
N PHE A 107 5.79 -5.39 14.87
CA PHE A 107 7.18 -5.80 14.69
C PHE A 107 8.02 -5.25 15.85
N THR A 108 9.19 -5.83 16.07
CA THR A 108 10.21 -5.26 16.96
C THR A 108 10.95 -4.16 16.21
N HIS A 109 11.01 -2.95 16.75
CA HIS A 109 11.69 -1.81 16.15
C HIS A 109 12.21 -0.86 17.24
N GLN A 110 13.32 -0.18 16.97
CA GLN A 110 13.92 0.85 17.86
C GLN A 110 13.69 2.26 17.32
N LYS A 111 13.35 2.40 16.03
CA LYS A 111 12.98 3.64 15.36
C LYS A 111 11.47 3.65 15.10
N PRO A 112 10.86 4.83 14.85
CA PRO A 112 9.48 4.89 14.42
C PRO A 112 9.22 4.02 13.18
N LEU A 113 8.23 3.14 13.28
CA LEU A 113 7.78 2.27 12.19
C LEU A 113 6.33 2.63 11.85
N LEU A 114 6.10 3.12 10.64
CA LEU A 114 4.76 3.38 10.12
C LEU A 114 4.24 2.14 9.38
N GLN A 115 3.34 1.41 10.03
CA GLN A 115 2.44 0.44 9.39
C GLN A 115 1.15 1.18 8.99
N PRO A 116 1.03 1.64 7.73
CA PRO A 116 0.18 2.80 7.43
C PRO A 116 -1.32 2.49 7.43
N GLN A 117 -1.74 1.22 7.41
CA GLN A 117 -3.14 0.83 7.21
C GLN A 117 -4.13 1.57 8.13
N ALA A 118 -3.95 1.51 9.46
CA ALA A 118 -4.89 2.12 10.39
C ALA A 118 -4.92 3.66 10.27
N ALA A 119 -3.76 4.29 10.07
CA ALA A 119 -3.65 5.74 9.90
C ALA A 119 -4.31 6.21 8.60
N LEU A 120 -4.08 5.49 7.49
CA LEU A 120 -4.73 5.78 6.20
C LEU A 120 -6.24 5.61 6.29
N TYR A 121 -6.72 4.55 6.92
CA TYR A 121 -8.15 4.29 7.09
C TYR A 121 -8.80 5.38 7.96
N GLY A 122 -8.19 5.73 9.09
CA GLY A 122 -8.66 6.80 9.96
C GLY A 122 -8.74 8.15 9.24
N ALA A 123 -7.72 8.49 8.45
CA ALA A 123 -7.72 9.71 7.63
C ALA A 123 -8.86 9.72 6.60
N VAL A 124 -9.08 8.60 5.90
CA VAL A 124 -10.18 8.48 4.92
C VAL A 124 -11.54 8.55 5.61
N ILE A 125 -11.71 7.95 6.79
CA ILE A 125 -12.93 8.06 7.61
C ILE A 125 -13.19 9.51 7.99
N GLY A 126 -12.17 10.21 8.49
CA GLY A 126 -12.28 11.63 8.84
C GLY A 126 -12.66 12.51 7.65
N MET A 127 -12.07 12.26 6.48
CA MET A 127 -12.40 12.98 5.24
C MET A 127 -13.80 12.63 4.69
N ALA A 128 -14.26 11.40 4.89
CA ALA A 128 -15.59 10.98 4.45
C ALA A 128 -16.71 11.66 5.26
N GLY A 129 -16.49 11.88 6.56
CA GLY A 129 -17.52 12.37 7.48
C GLY A 129 -18.73 11.41 7.49
N THR A 130 -19.90 11.92 7.10
CA THR A 130 -21.13 11.10 6.95
C THR A 130 -21.29 10.51 5.55
N GLY A 131 -20.34 10.74 4.65
CA GLY A 131 -20.37 10.25 3.28
C GLY A 131 -20.00 8.77 3.16
N THR A 132 -20.41 8.16 2.06
CA THR A 132 -20.12 6.74 1.76
C THR A 132 -18.71 6.59 1.20
N ILE A 133 -17.91 5.72 1.81
CA ILE A 133 -16.56 5.41 1.32
C ILE A 133 -16.64 4.39 0.19
N GLY A 134 -15.99 4.68 -0.92
CA GLY A 134 -15.60 3.70 -1.94
C GLY A 134 -14.12 3.36 -1.79
N ALA A 135 -13.74 2.10 -1.96
CA ALA A 135 -12.34 1.71 -1.97
C ALA A 135 -12.04 0.66 -3.05
N LEU A 136 -10.89 0.83 -3.72
CA LEU A 136 -10.42 -0.11 -4.74
C LEU A 136 -9.35 -1.02 -4.17
N THR A 137 -9.51 -2.33 -4.31
CA THR A 137 -8.50 -3.33 -3.95
C THR A 137 -7.89 -3.96 -5.21
N PRO A 138 -6.64 -4.42 -5.20
CA PRO A 138 -6.01 -4.96 -6.41
C PRO A 138 -6.75 -6.14 -7.04
N LEU A 139 -7.10 -7.15 -6.22
CA LEU A 139 -7.67 -8.41 -6.70
C LEU A 139 -9.05 -8.68 -6.07
N PRO A 140 -9.96 -9.38 -6.77
CA PRO A 140 -11.27 -9.77 -6.22
C PRO A 140 -11.19 -10.53 -4.90
N GLU A 141 -10.20 -11.42 -4.76
CA GLU A 141 -9.95 -12.22 -3.56
C GLU A 141 -9.62 -11.35 -2.33
N GLN A 142 -9.25 -10.09 -2.54
CA GLN A 142 -8.94 -9.15 -1.46
C GLN A 142 -10.14 -8.33 -0.99
N ILE A 143 -11.31 -8.43 -1.64
CA ILE A 143 -12.51 -7.68 -1.25
C ILE A 143 -12.93 -8.00 0.18
N GLU A 144 -13.03 -9.29 0.54
CA GLU A 144 -13.44 -9.66 1.89
C GLU A 144 -12.37 -9.32 2.94
N GLN A 145 -11.10 -9.37 2.57
CA GLN A 145 -10.01 -8.88 3.44
C GLN A 145 -10.14 -7.38 3.70
N ALA A 146 -10.42 -6.58 2.67
CA ALA A 146 -10.64 -5.15 2.81
C ALA A 146 -11.90 -4.84 3.61
N ARG A 147 -13.00 -5.58 3.38
CA ARG A 147 -14.23 -5.46 4.16
C ARG A 147 -13.97 -5.72 5.65
N ALA A 148 -13.21 -6.75 5.98
CA ALA A 148 -12.82 -7.05 7.35
C ALA A 148 -11.98 -5.92 7.97
N LYS A 149 -10.99 -5.37 7.24
CA LYS A 149 -10.20 -4.21 7.69
C LYS A 149 -11.06 -2.99 7.98
N TRP A 150 -12.01 -2.64 7.10
CA TRP A 150 -12.90 -1.50 7.29
C TRP A 150 -13.85 -1.69 8.47
N ARG A 151 -14.42 -2.89 8.62
CA ARG A 151 -15.27 -3.24 9.77
C ARG A 151 -14.51 -3.13 11.09
N ALA A 152 -13.25 -3.56 11.14
CA ALA A 152 -12.40 -3.40 12.32
C ALA A 152 -12.16 -1.94 12.70
N MET A 153 -12.27 -1.01 11.74
CA MET A 153 -12.20 0.44 11.96
C MET A 153 -13.58 1.08 12.20
N GLY A 154 -14.64 0.28 12.41
CA GLY A 154 -15.99 0.76 12.69
C GLY A 154 -16.80 1.15 11.45
N VAL A 155 -16.33 0.85 10.24
CA VAL A 155 -17.04 1.18 8.99
C VAL A 155 -17.66 -0.08 8.38
N ALA A 156 -18.98 -0.21 8.51
CA ALA A 156 -19.70 -1.38 8.04
C ALA A 156 -20.08 -1.33 6.54
N ASP A 157 -20.42 -0.14 6.02
CA ASP A 157 -20.80 0.07 4.61
C ASP A 157 -19.66 0.77 3.86
N VAL A 158 -18.89 -0.02 3.10
CA VAL A 158 -17.87 0.45 2.15
C VAL A 158 -18.16 -0.17 0.79
N ARG A 159 -18.13 0.65 -0.26
CA ARG A 159 -18.30 0.19 -1.64
C ARG A 159 -16.95 -0.26 -2.17
N LEU A 160 -16.77 -1.57 -2.24
CA LEU A 160 -15.53 -2.21 -2.63
C LEU A 160 -15.62 -2.71 -4.07
N ALA A 161 -14.62 -2.39 -4.87
CA ALA A 161 -14.44 -2.94 -6.20
C ALA A 161 -12.98 -3.34 -6.42
N ALA A 162 -12.74 -4.33 -7.28
CA ALA A 162 -11.38 -4.76 -7.62
C ALA A 162 -10.86 -4.03 -8.86
N ALA A 163 -9.61 -3.56 -8.80
CA ALA A 163 -8.90 -3.02 -9.95
C ALA A 163 -7.42 -3.41 -9.89
N ASP A 164 -6.93 -4.22 -10.83
CA ASP A 164 -5.57 -4.74 -10.75
C ASP A 164 -4.54 -3.71 -11.24
N PRO A 165 -3.69 -3.14 -10.35
CA PRO A 165 -2.66 -2.18 -10.75
C PRO A 165 -1.53 -2.82 -11.57
N TYR A 166 -1.40 -4.16 -11.57
CA TYR A 166 -0.35 -4.90 -12.25
C TYR A 166 -0.88 -5.79 -13.39
N GLY A 167 -2.17 -5.68 -13.70
CA GLY A 167 -2.82 -6.43 -14.75
C GLY A 167 -2.43 -5.95 -16.16
N ALA A 168 -3.01 -6.58 -17.18
CA ALA A 168 -2.72 -6.25 -18.58
C ALA A 168 -3.17 -4.83 -18.99
N ASP A 169 -4.24 -4.31 -18.37
CA ASP A 169 -4.74 -2.95 -18.61
C ASP A 169 -5.17 -2.28 -17.29
N PRO A 170 -4.21 -1.80 -16.48
CA PRO A 170 -4.48 -1.23 -15.16
C PRO A 170 -5.37 0.01 -15.22
N LEU A 171 -5.15 0.89 -16.21
CA LEU A 171 -5.90 2.15 -16.32
C LEU A 171 -7.38 1.89 -16.62
N ARG A 172 -7.69 0.97 -17.54
CA ARG A 172 -9.07 0.58 -17.80
C ARG A 172 -9.72 -0.07 -16.60
N SER A 173 -8.99 -0.93 -15.88
CA SER A 173 -9.47 -1.58 -14.67
C SER A 173 -9.84 -0.57 -13.59
N VAL A 174 -8.96 0.39 -13.31
CA VAL A 174 -9.19 1.48 -12.35
C VAL A 174 -10.37 2.37 -12.77
N ARG A 175 -10.46 2.72 -14.07
CA ARG A 175 -11.59 3.49 -14.60
C ARG A 175 -12.94 2.81 -14.34
N ALA A 176 -13.03 1.52 -14.67
CA ALA A 176 -14.25 0.75 -14.49
C ALA A 176 -14.65 0.64 -13.01
N ALA A 177 -13.70 0.31 -12.13
CA ALA A 177 -13.96 0.17 -10.70
C ALA A 177 -14.31 1.51 -10.02
N ALA A 178 -13.69 2.62 -10.45
CA ALA A 178 -14.05 3.96 -9.98
C ALA A 178 -15.49 4.34 -10.39
N ALA A 179 -15.90 4.00 -11.61
CA ALA A 179 -17.27 4.22 -12.08
C ALA A 179 -18.28 3.34 -11.31
N GLU A 180 -17.92 2.09 -10.98
CA GLU A 180 -18.74 1.16 -10.21
C GLU A 180 -19.02 1.69 -8.80
N VAL A 181 -17.99 2.06 -8.04
CA VAL A 181 -18.20 2.57 -6.67
C VAL A 181 -18.91 3.93 -6.67
N ARG A 182 -18.70 4.77 -7.70
CA ARG A 182 -19.48 6.00 -7.91
C ARG A 182 -20.96 5.68 -8.13
N ALA A 183 -21.27 4.73 -9.01
CA ALA A 183 -22.66 4.32 -9.28
C ALA A 183 -23.32 3.71 -8.03
N ALA A 184 -22.53 3.09 -7.16
CA ALA A 184 -22.96 2.66 -5.84
C ALA A 184 -23.14 3.83 -4.84
N GLY A 185 -22.86 5.08 -5.19
CA GLY A 185 -23.09 6.24 -4.33
C GLY A 185 -21.97 6.56 -3.35
N ALA A 186 -20.74 6.07 -3.59
CA ALA A 186 -19.57 6.54 -2.86
C ALA A 186 -19.33 8.03 -3.12
N THR A 187 -18.98 8.78 -2.07
CA THR A 187 -18.70 10.23 -2.11
C THR A 187 -17.22 10.55 -1.97
N ILE A 188 -16.43 9.59 -1.49
CA ILE A 188 -14.95 9.62 -1.47
C ILE A 188 -14.42 8.26 -1.97
N LEU A 189 -13.31 8.28 -2.71
CA LEU A 189 -12.68 7.08 -3.24
C LEU A 189 -11.28 6.91 -2.67
N PHE A 190 -10.99 5.75 -2.10
CA PHE A 190 -9.66 5.36 -1.65
C PHE A 190 -9.05 4.28 -2.54
N LEU A 191 -7.90 4.56 -3.12
CA LEU A 191 -7.10 3.58 -3.85
C LEU A 191 -6.27 2.78 -2.83
N ASP A 192 -6.86 1.68 -2.32
CA ASP A 192 -6.38 0.89 -1.18
C ASP A 192 -5.26 -0.10 -1.56
N CYS A 193 -4.19 0.42 -2.16
CA CYS A 193 -2.97 -0.32 -2.42
C CYS A 193 -1.82 0.64 -2.71
N PHE A 194 -0.60 0.25 -2.36
CA PHE A 194 0.61 0.94 -2.80
C PHE A 194 0.92 0.69 -4.28
N GLY A 195 0.28 -0.28 -4.94
CA GLY A 195 0.43 -0.54 -6.37
C GLY A 195 -0.23 0.50 -7.28
N TYR A 196 -1.22 1.24 -6.80
CA TYR A 196 -1.82 2.33 -7.58
C TYR A 196 -0.92 3.55 -7.60
N ASP A 197 -0.67 4.12 -8.78
CA ASP A 197 0.19 5.28 -8.98
C ASP A 197 -0.60 6.59 -9.21
N LEU A 198 0.12 7.68 -9.48
CA LEU A 198 -0.47 8.99 -9.79
C LEU A 198 -1.30 8.99 -11.09
N THR A 199 -0.90 8.21 -12.09
CA THR A 199 -1.61 8.08 -13.38
C THR A 199 -2.96 7.39 -13.17
N MET A 200 -2.98 6.30 -12.41
CA MET A 200 -4.20 5.58 -12.02
C MET A 200 -5.12 6.48 -11.19
N ARG A 201 -4.57 7.29 -10.28
CA ARG A 201 -5.35 8.29 -9.54
C ARG A 201 -5.97 9.34 -10.48
N ALA A 202 -5.23 9.80 -11.49
CA ALA A 202 -5.76 10.76 -12.47
C ALA A 202 -6.92 10.16 -13.26
N VAL A 203 -6.77 8.92 -13.75
CA VAL A 203 -7.85 8.18 -14.43
C VAL A 203 -9.06 7.98 -13.51
N ALA A 204 -8.86 7.60 -12.25
CA ALA A 204 -9.95 7.47 -11.29
C ALA A 204 -10.69 8.80 -11.06
N ARG A 205 -10.01 9.95 -11.10
CA ARG A 205 -10.62 11.29 -10.94
C ARG A 205 -11.47 11.73 -12.13
N GLU A 206 -11.18 11.25 -13.33
CA GLU A 206 -12.03 11.53 -14.49
C GLU A 206 -13.42 10.89 -14.34
N GLU A 207 -13.48 9.72 -13.69
CA GLU A 207 -14.74 9.03 -13.41
C GLU A 207 -15.34 9.46 -12.07
N PHE A 208 -14.56 9.53 -11.01
CA PHE A 208 -15.06 9.73 -9.67
C PHE A 208 -15.23 11.23 -9.36
N ARG A 209 -16.48 11.66 -9.13
CA ARG A 209 -16.84 13.08 -8.94
C ARG A 209 -16.39 13.68 -7.60
N GLY A 210 -15.98 12.85 -6.63
CA GLY A 210 -15.54 13.28 -5.30
C GLY A 210 -14.00 13.23 -5.12
N PRO A 211 -13.51 13.38 -3.87
CA PRO A 211 -12.09 13.26 -3.59
C PRO A 211 -11.60 11.83 -3.87
N VAL A 212 -10.46 11.72 -4.57
CA VAL A 212 -9.74 10.46 -4.78
C VAL A 212 -8.43 10.50 -3.99
N ILE A 213 -8.30 9.59 -3.04
CA ILE A 213 -7.20 9.47 -2.10
C ILE A 213 -6.32 8.30 -2.50
N LEU A 214 -5.01 8.53 -2.53
CA LEU A 214 -4.01 7.55 -2.94
C LEU A 214 -3.19 7.12 -1.72
N ALA A 215 -3.13 5.82 -1.46
CA ALA A 215 -2.43 5.27 -0.29
C ALA A 215 -0.96 5.69 -0.23
N ARG A 216 -0.21 5.54 -1.33
CA ARG A 216 1.24 5.82 -1.36
C ARG A 216 1.59 7.27 -1.01
N THR A 217 0.88 8.25 -1.56
CA THR A 217 1.16 9.67 -1.29
C THR A 217 0.67 10.11 0.07
N LEU A 218 -0.51 9.62 0.51
CA LEU A 218 -1.00 9.95 1.86
C LEU A 218 -0.06 9.39 2.94
N ALA A 219 0.44 8.17 2.76
CA ALA A 219 1.41 7.57 3.67
C ALA A 219 2.73 8.36 3.70
N ALA A 220 3.21 8.86 2.55
CA ALA A 220 4.39 9.71 2.48
C ALA A 220 4.21 11.02 3.28
N HIS A 221 3.03 11.67 3.17
CA HIS A 221 2.73 12.86 3.96
C HIS A 221 2.72 12.56 5.47
N LEU A 222 2.11 11.44 5.89
CA LEU A 222 2.11 11.02 7.30
C LEU A 222 3.53 10.70 7.79
N ALA A 223 4.33 10.01 6.99
CA ALA A 223 5.73 9.71 7.32
C ALA A 223 6.57 10.98 7.49
N ALA A 224 6.34 12.00 6.65
CA ALA A 224 7.03 13.28 6.77
C ALA A 224 6.73 14.00 8.09
N GLU A 225 5.49 13.92 8.60
CA GLU A 225 5.12 14.53 9.88
C GLU A 225 5.67 13.77 11.10
N MET A 226 5.94 12.47 10.98
CA MET A 226 6.45 11.65 12.08
C MET A 226 7.91 11.97 12.47
N VAL A 227 8.68 12.54 11.55
CA VAL A 227 10.13 12.76 11.69
C VAL A 227 10.49 14.25 11.53
N ALA A 228 9.48 15.12 11.40
CA ALA A 228 9.64 16.58 11.30
C ALA A 228 10.19 17.21 12.59
#